data_AF-A0A959CRT1-F1
#
_entry.id   AF-A0A959CRT1-F1
#
_cell.length_a   1.000
_cell.length_b   1.000
_cell.length_c   1.000
_cell.angle_alpha   90.00
_cell.angle_beta   90.00
_cell.angle_gamma   90.00
#
_symmetry.space_group_name_H-M   'P 1'
#
loop_
_entity.id
_entity.type
_entity.pdbx_description
1 polymer ?
#
loop_
_entity_poly.entity_id
_entity_poly.type
_entity_poly.pdbx_seq_one_letter_code
_entity_poly.pdbx_strand_id
1 'polypeptide(L)'
;AMQPGTGRLFANDVGGGNFEEVNEILGGRNYGWPEVEGPLGNAPAPPNYKEPLFAYSHTIGCAVIGATFYNPQVQQFPPQYLGKYFFGDYCAGNLKVLDPDSGEIMETFATGIERPISLA
;
A
#
# COMPACT_ATOMS: atom_id res chain seq x y z
N ALA A 1 7.51 0.56 3.16
CA ALA A 1 8.33 -0.24 4.09
C ALA A 1 9.24 -1.21 3.33
N MET A 2 10.34 -1.66 3.94
CA MET A 2 11.19 -2.72 3.39
C MET A 2 10.83 -4.06 4.04
N GLN A 3 10.64 -5.10 3.24
CA GLN A 3 10.42 -6.46 3.73
C GLN A 3 11.77 -7.02 4.21
N PRO A 4 11.93 -7.37 5.49
CA PRO A 4 13.25 -7.63 6.08
C PRO A 4 13.91 -8.96 5.66
N GLY A 5 13.14 -9.95 5.21
CA GLY A 5 13.64 -11.24 4.71
C GLY A 5 13.96 -11.27 3.21
N THR A 6 13.33 -10.42 2.40
CA THR A 6 13.48 -10.41 0.93
C THR A 6 14.12 -9.13 0.39
N GLY A 7 14.14 -8.05 1.17
CA GLY A 7 14.63 -6.74 0.74
C GLY A 7 13.68 -5.99 -0.21
N ARG A 8 12.49 -6.53 -0.49
CA ARG A 8 11.49 -5.85 -1.34
C ARG A 8 11.06 -4.53 -0.70
N LEU A 9 11.03 -3.46 -1.48
CA LEU A 9 10.63 -2.13 -1.03
C LEU A 9 9.24 -1.80 -1.52
N PHE A 10 8.38 -1.35 -0.62
CA PHE A 10 7.02 -0.94 -0.91
C PHE A 10 6.81 0.50 -0.48
N ALA A 11 6.01 1.27 -1.21
CA ALA A 11 5.63 2.63 -0.84
C ALA A 11 4.12 2.81 -0.99
N ASN A 12 3.57 3.65 -0.11
CA ASN A 12 2.22 4.17 -0.26
C ASN A 12 2.31 5.47 -1.05
N ASP A 13 1.33 5.74 -1.91
CA ASP A 13 1.23 6.99 -2.68
C ASP A 13 -0.16 7.59 -2.54
N VAL A 14 -0.21 8.87 -2.18
CA VAL A 14 -1.44 9.63 -2.00
C VAL A 14 -1.69 10.42 -3.28
N GLY A 15 -2.75 10.06 -4.00
CA GLY A 15 -3.08 10.69 -5.27
C GLY A 15 -3.46 12.16 -5.13
N GLY A 16 -3.33 12.89 -6.24
CA GLY A 16 -3.71 14.29 -6.29
C GLY A 16 -5.22 14.53 -6.20
N GLY A 17 -6.06 13.54 -6.55
CA GLY A 17 -7.51 13.71 -6.50
C GLY A 17 -8.38 12.46 -6.58
N ASN A 18 -7.89 11.32 -7.07
CA ASN A 18 -8.72 10.18 -7.43
C ASN A 18 -8.38 8.88 -6.72
N PHE A 19 -7.09 8.58 -6.50
CA PHE A 19 -6.66 7.26 -6.06
C PHE A 19 -5.57 7.28 -4.99
N GLU A 20 -5.69 6.35 -4.06
CA GLU A 20 -4.63 5.94 -3.14
C GLU A 20 -3.98 4.66 -3.67
N GLU A 21 -2.66 4.52 -3.49
CA GLU A 21 -1.91 3.40 -4.06
C GLU A 21 -0.93 2.75 -3.08
N VAL A 22 -0.71 1.45 -3.27
CA VAL A 22 0.43 0.70 -2.74
C VAL A 22 1.27 0.20 -3.92
N ASN A 23 2.53 0.59 -3.95
CA ASN A 23 3.47 0.34 -5.03
C ASN A 23 4.63 -0.54 -4.54
N GLU A 24 4.95 -1.60 -5.29
CA GLU A 24 6.26 -2.25 -5.15
C GLU A 24 7.32 -1.43 -5.92
N ILE A 25 8.36 -1.02 -5.20
CA ILE A 25 9.41 -0.14 -5.69
C ILE A 25 10.54 -0.94 -6.31
N LEU A 26 10.71 -0.76 -7.62
CA LEU A 26 11.73 -1.40 -8.43
C LEU A 26 12.60 -0.33 -9.08
N GLY A 27 13.91 -0.55 -9.12
CA GLY A 27 14.86 0.40 -9.69
C GLY A 27 14.54 0.76 -11.14
N GLY A 28 14.52 2.07 -11.44
CA GLY A 28 14.32 2.59 -12.79
C GLY A 28 12.88 2.59 -13.31
N ARG A 29 11.89 2.30 -12.47
CA ARG A 29 10.47 2.34 -12.84
C ARG A 29 9.87 3.74 -12.70
N ASN A 30 8.88 4.00 -13.55
CA ASN A 30 8.01 5.16 -13.47
C ASN A 30 6.65 4.70 -12.91
N TYR A 31 6.11 5.42 -11.94
CA TYR A 31 4.84 5.09 -11.26
C TYR A 31 3.66 5.94 -11.77
N GLY A 32 3.85 6.67 -12.87
CA GLY A 32 2.75 7.23 -13.65
C GLY A 32 2.48 8.70 -13.39
N TRP A 33 2.63 9.19 -12.17
CA TRP A 33 2.27 10.57 -11.84
C TRP A 33 3.12 11.63 -12.57
N PRO A 34 2.52 12.71 -13.12
CA PRO A 34 1.10 13.05 -13.08
C PRO A 34 0.27 12.52 -14.26
N GLU A 35 0.86 11.83 -15.23
CA GLU A 35 0.15 11.36 -16.42
C GLU A 35 -0.85 10.23 -16.13
N VAL A 36 -0.59 9.41 -15.12
CA VAL A 36 -1.44 8.30 -14.66
C VAL A 36 -1.59 8.40 -13.15
N GLU A 37 -2.83 8.33 -12.67
CA GLU A 37 -3.20 8.30 -11.25
C GLU A 37 -4.13 7.09 -11.03
N GLY A 38 -3.70 6.14 -10.21
CA GLY A 38 -4.35 4.85 -10.04
C GLY A 38 -3.98 3.85 -11.14
N PRO A 39 -4.83 2.83 -11.35
CA PRO A 39 -4.65 1.86 -12.44
C PRO A 39 -4.60 2.55 -13.81
N LEU A 40 -3.80 2.02 -14.73
CA LEU A 40 -3.54 2.65 -16.04
C LEU A 40 -4.83 2.94 -16.82
N GLY A 41 -5.82 2.05 -16.70
CA GLY A 41 -7.06 2.13 -17.44
C GLY A 41 -6.80 2.17 -18.95
N ASN A 42 -7.27 3.24 -19.59
CA ASN A 42 -7.10 3.48 -21.03
C ASN A 42 -6.02 4.54 -21.34
N ALA A 43 -5.30 5.04 -20.33
CA ALA A 43 -4.25 6.04 -20.54
C ALA A 43 -3.03 5.42 -21.22
N PRO A 44 -2.27 6.18 -22.02
CA PRO A 44 -0.98 5.70 -22.51
C PRO A 44 0.01 5.58 -21.35
N ALA A 45 0.61 4.41 -21.20
CA ALA A 45 1.64 4.20 -20.18
C ALA A 45 2.92 4.99 -20.53
N PRO A 46 3.50 5.75 -19.58
CA PRO A 46 4.82 6.35 -19.79
C PRO A 46 5.92 5.28 -19.91
N PRO A 47 7.10 5.62 -20.46
CA PRO A 47 8.22 4.68 -20.51
C PRO A 47 8.57 4.11 -19.13
N ASN A 48 8.81 2.80 -19.08
CA ASN A 48 9.11 2.05 -17.85
C ASN A 48 8.01 2.12 -16.77
N TYR A 49 6.76 2.35 -17.17
CA TYR A 49 5.61 2.34 -16.26
C TYR A 49 5.52 1.04 -15.46
N LYS A 50 5.20 1.17 -14.18
CA LYS A 50 4.89 0.09 -13.27
C LYS A 50 3.56 0.42 -12.60
N GLU A 51 2.57 -0.43 -12.86
CA GLU A 51 1.25 -0.32 -12.27
C GLU A 51 1.28 -0.57 -10.76
N PRO A 52 0.45 0.16 -9.98
CA PRO A 52 0.27 -0.12 -8.56
C PRO A 52 -0.08 -1.57 -8.29
N LEU A 53 0.44 -2.07 -7.18
CA LEU A 53 0.11 -3.41 -6.71
C LEU A 53 -1.31 -3.45 -6.15
N PHE A 54 -1.73 -2.34 -5.53
CA PHE A 54 -3.09 -2.13 -5.08
C PHE A 54 -3.45 -0.65 -5.21
N ALA A 55 -4.68 -0.36 -5.61
CA ALA A 55 -5.21 0.99 -5.68
C ALA A 55 -6.68 1.03 -5.25
N TYR A 56 -7.10 2.14 -4.66
CA TYR A 56 -8.49 2.36 -4.29
C TYR A 56 -8.89 3.83 -4.42
N SER A 57 -10.17 4.07 -4.72
CA SER A 57 -10.68 5.42 -4.98
C SER A 57 -10.72 6.29 -3.71
N HIS A 58 -10.55 7.60 -3.88
CA HIS A 58 -10.78 8.62 -2.84
C HIS A 58 -12.22 8.65 -2.29
N THR A 59 -13.14 7.89 -2.89
CA THR A 59 -14.48 7.67 -2.33
C THR A 59 -14.49 6.66 -1.17
N ILE A 60 -13.41 5.87 -1.02
CA ILE A 60 -13.26 4.82 0.01
C ILE A 60 -12.31 5.29 1.13
N GLY A 61 -11.27 6.05 0.81
CA GLY A 61 -10.32 6.65 1.75
C GLY A 61 -9.76 7.96 1.16
N CYS A 62 -8.75 8.57 1.76
CA CYS A 62 -8.24 9.87 1.25
C CYS A 62 -6.75 10.12 1.47
N ALA A 63 -6.09 9.22 2.18
CA ALA A 63 -4.65 9.29 2.37
C ALA A 63 -4.19 7.94 2.92
N VAL A 64 -3.60 7.14 2.02
CA VAL A 64 -2.87 5.95 2.40
C VAL A 64 -1.61 6.37 3.17
N ILE A 65 -1.55 5.98 4.44
CA ILE A 65 -0.50 6.43 5.36
C ILE A 65 -0.01 5.26 6.18
N GLY A 66 1.22 5.40 6.67
CA GLY A 66 1.85 4.43 7.57
C GLY A 66 1.98 3.05 6.93
N ALA A 67 3.15 2.43 7.01
CA ALA A 67 3.25 1.05 6.56
C ALA A 67 4.37 0.30 7.24
N THR A 68 4.14 -0.99 7.44
CA THR A 68 5.16 -1.91 7.95
C THR A 68 4.93 -3.31 7.39
N PHE A 69 5.99 -4.11 7.38
CA PHE A 69 5.89 -5.55 7.17
C PHE A 69 5.87 -6.24 8.53
N TYR A 70 4.91 -7.13 8.76
CA TYR A 70 4.86 -7.86 10.01
C TYR A 70 5.85 -9.04 10.01
N ASN A 71 7.04 -8.78 10.56
CA ASN A 71 8.13 -9.75 10.70
C ASN A 71 8.85 -9.58 12.05
N PRO A 72 8.16 -9.78 13.19
CA PRO A 72 8.76 -9.56 14.50
C PRO A 72 9.74 -10.67 14.88
N GLN A 73 10.64 -10.38 15.82
CA GLN A 73 11.54 -11.38 16.42
C GLN A 73 10.78 -12.39 17.29
N VAL A 74 9.74 -11.93 18.00
CA VAL A 74 8.83 -12.76 18.77
C VAL A 74 7.44 -12.57 18.19
N GLN A 75 6.84 -13.66 17.70
CA GLN A 75 5.54 -13.61 17.07
C GLN A 75 4.44 -13.27 18.08
N GLN A 76 3.67 -12.21 17.81
CA GLN A 76 2.56 -11.72 18.65
C GLN A 76 1.19 -11.94 17.98
N PHE A 77 1.09 -11.69 16.68
CA PHE A 77 -0.06 -12.00 15.83
C PHE A 77 0.05 -13.39 15.17
N PRO A 78 -1.09 -13.99 14.78
CA PRO A 78 -1.15 -15.28 14.11
C PRO A 78 -0.23 -15.44 12.88
N PRO A 79 0.20 -16.68 12.53
CA PRO A 79 1.20 -16.91 11.48
C PRO A 79 0.80 -16.39 10.10
N GLN A 80 -0.49 -16.27 9.80
CA GLN A 80 -0.94 -15.79 8.49
C GLN A 80 -0.52 -14.34 8.18
N TYR A 81 -0.18 -13.55 9.20
CA TYR A 81 0.28 -12.18 9.03
C TYR A 81 1.77 -12.06 8.73
N LEU A 82 2.55 -13.13 8.91
CA LEU A 82 4.00 -13.09 8.72
C LEU A 82 4.35 -12.70 7.29
N GLY A 83 5.18 -11.66 7.15
CA GLY A 83 5.58 -11.13 5.85
C GLY A 83 4.50 -10.32 5.13
N LYS A 84 3.33 -10.07 5.74
CA LYS A 84 2.27 -9.28 5.13
C LYS A 84 2.48 -7.79 5.33
N TYR A 85 1.97 -7.01 4.38
CA TYR A 85 2.10 -5.56 4.36
C TYR A 85 0.91 -4.93 5.06
N PHE A 86 1.16 -4.21 6.15
CA PHE A 86 0.15 -3.46 6.87
C PHE A 86 0.25 -2.01 6.44
N PHE A 87 -0.90 -1.39 6.18
CA PHE A 87 -0.99 0.05 5.95
C PHE A 87 -2.30 0.61 6.49
N GLY A 88 -2.33 1.93 6.71
CA GLY A 88 -3.54 2.63 7.15
C GLY A 88 -4.11 3.57 6.10
N ASP A 89 -5.34 4.00 6.33
CA ASP A 89 -5.90 5.19 5.70
C ASP A 89 -6.29 6.22 6.77
N TYR A 90 -5.88 7.46 6.55
CA TYR A 90 -6.06 8.56 7.48
C TYR A 90 -7.54 8.94 7.68
N CYS A 91 -8.30 9.06 6.59
CA CYS A 91 -9.70 9.49 6.61
C CYS A 91 -10.63 8.37 7.06
N ALA A 92 -10.40 7.17 6.55
CA ALA A 92 -11.23 6.01 6.82
C ALA A 92 -10.93 5.38 8.20
N GLY A 93 -9.82 5.78 8.85
CA GLY A 93 -9.50 5.40 10.22
C GLY A 93 -9.37 3.88 10.40
N ASN A 94 -8.78 3.21 9.42
CA ASN A 94 -8.62 1.77 9.41
C ASN A 94 -7.18 1.34 9.08
N LEU A 95 -6.84 0.11 9.45
CA LEU A 95 -5.66 -0.60 8.99
C LEU A 95 -6.07 -1.79 8.13
N LYS A 96 -5.35 -2.02 7.05
CA LYS A 96 -5.55 -3.14 6.13
C LYS A 96 -4.31 -4.01 6.09
N VAL A 97 -4.54 -5.28 5.77
CA VAL A 97 -3.47 -6.25 5.49
C VAL A 97 -3.50 -6.58 4.00
N LEU A 98 -2.36 -6.43 3.34
CA LEU A 98 -2.17 -6.76 1.94
C LEU A 98 -1.18 -7.93 1.81
N ASP A 99 -1.51 -8.85 0.91
CA ASP A 99 -0.57 -9.87 0.46
C ASP A 99 0.42 -9.24 -0.55
N PRO A 100 1.73 -9.15 -0.23
CA PRO A 100 2.69 -8.50 -1.11
C PRO A 100 2.95 -9.27 -2.41
N ASP A 101 2.55 -10.54 -2.51
CA ASP A 101 2.78 -11.36 -3.71
C ASP A 101 1.63 -11.23 -4.72
N SER A 102 0.38 -11.14 -4.24
CA SER A 102 -0.80 -11.00 -5.12
C SER A 102 -1.32 -9.57 -5.24
N GLY A 103 -1.02 -8.69 -4.27
CA GLY A 103 -1.63 -7.36 -4.16
C GLY A 103 -3.04 -7.35 -3.58
N GLU A 104 -3.55 -8.51 -3.16
CA GLU A 104 -4.89 -8.62 -2.61
C GLU A 104 -4.95 -8.10 -1.16
N ILE A 105 -6.05 -7.42 -0.84
CA ILE A 105 -6.39 -7.09 0.55
C ILE A 105 -6.95 -8.34 1.21
N MET A 106 -6.22 -8.82 2.21
CA MET A 106 -6.62 -9.99 2.99
C MET A 106 -7.76 -9.66 3.95
N GLU A 107 -7.68 -8.51 4.63
CA GLU A 107 -8.70 -8.04 5.56
C GLU A 107 -8.54 -6.56 5.94
N THR A 108 -9.59 -6.02 6.58
CA THR A 108 -9.50 -4.80 7.40
C THR A 108 -9.19 -5.21 8.83
N PHE A 109 -7.94 -5.04 9.25
CA PHE A 109 -7.41 -5.50 10.53
C PHE A 109 -7.96 -4.71 11.72
N ALA A 110 -8.14 -3.41 11.55
CA ALA A 110 -8.64 -2.52 12.60
C ALA A 110 -9.43 -1.36 12.01
N THR A 111 -10.40 -0.83 12.76
CA THR A 111 -11.27 0.30 12.38
C THR A 111 -11.47 1.23 13.57
N GLY A 112 -12.00 2.44 13.33
CA GLY A 112 -12.29 3.40 14.39
C GLY A 112 -11.04 4.04 14.97
N ILE A 113 -9.93 4.00 14.24
CA ILE A 113 -8.67 4.64 14.61
C ILE A 113 -8.77 6.11 14.22
N GLU A 114 -8.60 7.00 15.18
CA GLU A 114 -8.64 8.43 14.91
C GLU A 114 -7.37 8.86 14.17
N ARG A 115 -7.51 9.11 12.86
CA ARG A 115 -6.50 9.77 12.01
C ARG A 115 -5.09 9.16 12.20
N PRO A 116 -4.89 7.86 11.91
CA PRO A 116 -3.58 7.22 12.08
C PRO A 116 -2.51 7.95 11.26
N ILE A 117 -1.26 7.95 11.72
CA ILE A 117 -0.15 8.62 11.02
C ILE A 117 1.09 7.74 10.82
N SER A 118 1.23 6.67 11.61
CA SER A 118 2.39 5.80 11.57
C SER A 118 2.07 4.41 12.10
N LEU A 119 2.78 3.42 11.58
CA LEU A 119 2.83 2.05 12.09
C LEU A 119 4.29 1.76 12.44
N ALA A 120 4.50 1.10 13.57
CA ALA A 120 5.81 0.68 14.06
C ALA A 120 6.04 -0.82 13.84
#